data_AF-A0A7X5IF39-F1
#
_entry.id   AF-A0A7X5IF39-F1
#
_cell.length_a   1.000
_cell.length_b   1.000
_cell.length_c   1.000
_cell.angle_alpha   90.00
_cell.angle_beta   90.00
_cell.angle_gamma   90.00
#
_symmetry.space_group_name_H-M   'P 1'
#
loop_
_entity.id
_entity.type
_entity.pdbx_description
1 polymer ?
#
loop_
_entity_poly.entity_id
_entity_poly.type
_entity_poly.pdbx_seq_one_letter_code
_entity_poly.pdbx_strand_id
1 'polypeptide(L)' 'MNIREAKQQIKNAMVAYFTKDEFGNYRLPAARQRPVFLLGAPGIGKTAIMEQIAQELEVGFVS' A
#
# COMPACT_ATOMS: atom_id res chain seq x y z
N MET A 1 12.96 10.94 5.74
CA MET A 1 11.68 10.24 5.51
C MET A 1 10.95 10.11 6.83
N ASN A 2 9.79 10.76 6.97
CA ASN A 2 8.96 10.66 8.19
C ASN A 2 7.78 9.70 7.99
N ILE A 3 7.01 9.44 9.05
CA ILE A 3 5.91 8.48 9.01
C ILE A 3 4.75 8.92 8.11
N ARG A 4 4.52 10.22 7.97
CA ARG A 4 3.48 10.77 7.09
C ARG A 4 3.85 10.54 5.62
N GLU A 5 5.11 10.79 5.27
CA GLU A 5 5.65 10.50 3.94
C GLU A 5 5.58 9.01 3.62
N ALA A 6 5.94 8.14 4.57
CA ALA A 6 5.84 6.70 4.39
C ALA A 6 4.39 6.27 4.10
N LYS A 7 3.41 6.76 4.87
CA LYS A 7 1.99 6.50 4.59
C LYS A 7 1.60 6.96 3.19
N GLN A 8 2.02 8.15 2.76
CA GLN A 8 1.69 8.66 1.43
C GLN A 8 2.31 7.81 0.32
N GLN A 9 3.56 7.36 0.48
CA GLN A 9 4.20 6.48 -0.50
C GLN A 9 3.46 5.15 -0.66
N ILE A 10 3.03 4.55 0.44
CA ILE A 10 2.26 3.29 0.42
C ILE A 10 0.93 3.51 -0.29
N LYS A 11 0.20 4.59 0.03
CA LYS A 11 -1.05 4.94 -0.65
C LYS A 11 -0.86 5.12 -2.15
N ASN A 12 0.17 5.86 -2.57
CA ASN A 12 0.48 6.08 -3.98
C ASN A 12 0.77 4.76 -4.71
N ALA A 13 1.52 3.85 -4.07
CA ALA A 13 1.77 2.53 -4.62
C ALA A 13 0.48 1.72 -4.78
N MET A 14 -0.38 1.70 -3.76
CA MET A 14 -1.66 0.99 -3.81
C MET A 14 -2.57 1.55 -4.91
N VAL A 15 -2.70 2.87 -5.03
CA VAL A 15 -3.47 3.49 -6.13
C VAL A 15 -2.92 3.05 -7.48
N ALA A 16 -1.60 3.11 -7.68
CA ALA A 16 -0.98 2.67 -8.94
C ALA A 16 -1.25 1.18 -9.24
N TYR A 17 -1.27 0.34 -8.21
CA TYR A 17 -1.45 -1.12 -8.35
C TYR A 17 -2.92 -1.51 -8.58
N PHE A 18 -3.86 -0.76 -8.00
CA PHE A 18 -5.30 -1.03 -8.12
C PHE A 18 -5.98 -0.26 -9.26
N THR A 19 -5.32 0.74 -9.86
CA THR A 19 -5.90 1.49 -10.97
C THR A 19 -6.18 0.58 -12.16
N LYS A 20 -7.43 0.57 -12.61
CA LYS A 20 -7.88 -0.16 -13.79
C LYS A 20 -8.15 0.78 -14.97
N ASP A 21 -8.12 0.24 -16.18
CA ASP A 21 -8.62 0.91 -17.37
C ASP A 21 -10.15 0.74 -17.50
N GLU A 22 -10.71 1.30 -18.57
CA GLU A 22 -12.15 1.22 -18.87
C GLU A 22 -12.66 -0.21 -19.13
N PHE A 23 -11.76 -1.14 -19.39
CA PHE A 23 -12.06 -2.57 -19.61
C PHE A 23 -11.87 -3.41 -18.34
N GLY A 24 -11.50 -2.80 -17.22
CA GLY A 24 -11.29 -3.47 -15.94
C GLY A 24 -9.91 -4.12 -15.80
N ASN A 25 -8.99 -3.93 -16.74
CA ASN A 25 -7.63 -4.45 -16.65
C ASN A 25 -6.77 -3.54 -15.78
N TYR A 26 -5.86 -4.12 -14.99
CA TYR A 26 -4.90 -3.32 -14.23
C TYR A 26 -3.98 -2.53 -15.17
N ARG A 27 -3.89 -1.22 -14.96
CA ARG A 27 -2.97 -0.36 -15.73
C ARG A 27 -1.52 -0.73 -15.50
N LEU A 28 -1.18 -1.18 -14.29
CA LEU A 28 0.11 -1.80 -13.99
C LEU A 28 -0.06 -3.32 -13.87
N PRO A 29 0.49 -4.11 -14.82
CA PRO A 29 0.40 -5.57 -14.76
C PRO A 29 0.95 -6.13 -13.45
N ALA A 30 0.29 -7.14 -12.88
CA ALA A 30 0.66 -7.72 -11.59
C ALA A 30 2.13 -8.16 -11.52
N ALA A 31 2.67 -8.72 -12.61
CA ALA A 31 4.08 -9.11 -12.72
C ALA A 31 5.08 -7.94 -12.58
N ARG A 32 4.63 -6.69 -12.72
CA ARG A 32 5.43 -5.47 -12.55
C ARG A 32 5.17 -4.74 -11.23
N GLN A 33 4.14 -5.15 -10.48
CA GLN A 33 3.87 -4.61 -9.15
C GLN A 33 4.97 -5.07 -8.19
N ARG A 34 5.50 -4.14 -7.38
CA ARG A 34 6.56 -4.44 -6.42
C ARG A 34 5.99 -4.44 -5.00
N PRO A 35 6.31 -5.46 -4.17
CA PRO A 35 5.85 -5.47 -2.79
C PRO A 35 6.39 -4.26 -2.03
N VAL A 36 5.56 -3.69 -1.16
CA VAL A 36 5.96 -2.64 -0.23
C VAL A 36 6.59 -3.30 0.99
N PHE A 37 7.82 -2.91 1.33
CA PHE A 37 8.54 -3.44 2.48
C PHE A 37 8.79 -2.36 3.53
N LEU A 38 8.28 -2.56 4.75
CA LEU A 38 8.44 -1.62 5.85
C LEU A 38 9.59 -2.03 6.76
N LEU A 39 10.65 -1.23 6.78
CA LEU A 39 11.84 -1.43 7.61
C LEU A 39 11.82 -0.54 8.87
N GLY A 40 12.42 -1.04 9.95
CA GLY A 40 12.69 -0.26 11.17
C GLY A 40 12.76 -1.13 12.44
N ALA A 41 12.96 -0.53 13.60
CA ALA A 41 12.98 -1.25 14.88
C ALA A 41 11.66 -2.00 15.18
N PRO A 42 11.69 -3.09 15.97
CA PRO A 42 10.49 -3.71 16.51
C PRO A 42 9.65 -2.72 17.34
N GLY A 43 8.33 -2.90 17.37
CA GLY A 43 7.44 -2.06 18.19
C GLY A 43 7.12 -0.66 17.64
N ILE A 44 7.71 -0.23 16.50
CA ILE A 44 7.48 1.11 15.93
C ILE A 44 6.10 1.28 15.24
N GLY A 45 5.21 0.28 15.33
CA GLY A 45 3.85 0.36 14.79
C GLY A 45 3.70 0.05 13.30
N LYS A 46 4.62 -0.71 12.68
CA LYS A 46 4.53 -1.08 11.25
C LYS A 46 3.19 -1.72 10.86
N THR A 47 2.73 -2.69 11.66
CA THR A 47 1.46 -3.38 11.44
C THR A 47 0.28 -2.42 11.57
N ALA A 48 0.25 -1.61 12.63
CA ALA A 48 -0.79 -0.62 12.86
C ALA A 48 -0.89 0.41 11.72
N ILE A 49 0.24 0.81 11.13
CA ILE A 49 0.26 1.69 9.96
C ILE A 49 -0.39 1.03 8.75
N MET A 50 -0.09 -0.25 8.48
CA MET A 50 -0.72 -0.96 7.36
C MET A 50 -2.19 -1.19 7.58
N GLU A 51 -2.62 -1.49 8.80
CA GLU A 51 -4.04 -1.61 9.14
C GLU A 51 -4.78 -0.29 8.91
N GLN A 52 -4.23 0.84 9.35
CA GLN A 52 -4.81 2.16 9.11
C GLN A 52 -4.92 2.48 7.62
N ILE A 53 -3.88 2.18 6.83
CA ILE A 53 -3.92 2.40 5.38
C ILE A 53 -4.96 1.51 4.72
N ALA A 54 -5.08 0.25 5.14
CA ALA A 54 -6.06 -0.68 4.61
C ALA A 54 -7.49 -0.20 4.86
N GLN A 55 -7.78 0.29 6.08
CA GLN A 55 -9.05 0.91 6.43
C GLN A 55 -9.32 2.16 5.58
N GLU A 56 -8.34 3.06 5.44
CA GLU A 56 -8.48 4.30 4.66
C GLU A 56 -8.69 4.05 3.15
N LEU A 57 -8.21 2.92 2.63
CA LEU A 57 -8.35 2.54 1.21
C LEU A 57 -9.49 1.53 0.98
N GLU A 58 -10.21 1.13 2.02
CA GLU A 58 -11.27 0.11 1.98
C GLU A 58 -10.81 -1.20 1.34
N VAL A 59 -9.57 -1.61 1.62
CA VAL A 59 -9.00 -2.88 1.14
C VAL A 59 -8.92 -3.90 2.27
N GLY A 60 -9.07 -5.17 1.93
CA GLY A 60 -8.94 -6.27 2.90
C GLY A 60 -7.55 -6.32 3.51
N PHE A 61 -7.47 -6.34 4.84
CA PHE A 61 -6.25 -6.57 5.60
C PHE A 61 -6.25 -8.00 6.14
N VAL A 62 -5.21 -8.79 5.80
CA VAL A 62 -5.06 -10.19 6.21
C VAL A 62 -3.78 -10.30 7.04
N SER A 63 -3.89 -10.80 8.28
CA SER A 63 -2.79 -10.91 9.25
C SER A 63 -2.49 -12.36 9.62
#